data_AF-N8YR06-F1
#
_entry.id   AF-N8YR06-F1
#
_cell.length_a   1.000
_cell.length_b   1.000
_cell.length_c   1.000
_cell.angle_alpha   90.00
_cell.angle_beta   90.00
_cell.angle_gamma   90.00
#
_symmetry.space_group_name_H-M   'P 1'
#
loop_
_entity.id
_entity.type
_entity.pdbx_description
1 polymer ?
#
loop_
_entity_poly.entity_id
_entity_poly.type
_entity_poly.pdbx_seq_one_letter_code
_entity_poly.pdbx_strand_id
1 'polypeptide(L)'
;MSQHILEHEITFSNQHFWHWFIALLRGFDEEKELNLDEAIEERTGLDLYSKEIEAWYRSFLPEHTDRAMRYYHLAIHSKLYIDIQFTPEEIRYFLNDLYIGNIGGHFEAWFLSLKEFQCLQSTDLDFLLLLPMLAVEQNQLKVVTELIAKRLSNIKSFQGHEEYIASCIVNGLIIQNDFYLDEAVGVCNHQNHSVRNLQQHPDDMEHIQKLNELLNTI
;
A
#
# COMPACT_ATOMS: atom_id res chain seq x y z
N MET A 1 10.35 21.86 2.80
CA MET A 1 9.84 21.81 4.19
C MET A 1 8.83 20.68 4.19
N SER A 2 8.93 19.73 5.12
CA SER A 2 7.95 18.64 5.18
C SER A 2 6.59 19.20 5.62
N GLN A 3 5.52 18.80 4.94
CA GLN A 3 4.16 19.23 5.28
C GLN A 3 3.29 18.03 5.66
N HIS A 4 2.65 18.09 6.84
CA HIS A 4 1.64 17.09 7.20
C HIS A 4 0.52 17.10 6.15
N ILE A 5 0.00 15.92 5.83
CA ILE A 5 -1.24 15.80 5.08
C ILE A 5 -2.38 16.21 6.00
N LEU A 6 -3.23 17.13 5.54
CA LEU A 6 -4.44 17.52 6.25
C LEU A 6 -5.50 16.44 6.02
N GLU A 7 -6.29 16.15 7.05
CA GLU A 7 -7.29 15.07 7.02
C GLU A 7 -8.18 15.11 5.78
N HIS A 8 -8.72 16.29 5.45
CA HIS A 8 -9.61 16.47 4.29
C HIS A 8 -8.97 16.09 2.95
N GLU A 9 -7.66 16.15 2.82
CA GLU A 9 -6.92 15.84 1.58
C GLU A 9 -6.88 14.34 1.29
N ILE A 10 -7.19 13.49 2.26
CA ILE A 10 -7.18 12.02 2.10
C ILE A 10 -8.51 11.37 2.49
N THR A 11 -9.50 12.16 2.90
CA THR A 11 -10.88 11.65 3.07
C THR A 11 -11.41 11.03 1.77
N PHE A 12 -12.37 10.11 1.88
CA PHE A 12 -13.03 9.50 0.72
C PHE A 12 -13.77 10.48 -0.19
N SER A 13 -14.06 11.69 0.28
CA SER A 13 -14.58 12.77 -0.56
C SER A 13 -13.54 13.36 -1.52
N ASN A 14 -12.24 13.26 -1.23
CA ASN A 14 -11.21 13.66 -2.18
C ASN A 14 -10.94 12.53 -3.18
N GLN A 15 -11.75 12.50 -4.24
CA GLN A 15 -11.63 11.47 -5.27
C GLN A 15 -10.29 11.52 -6.01
N HIS A 16 -9.71 12.70 -6.23
CA HIS A 16 -8.42 12.81 -6.93
C HIS A 16 -7.30 12.10 -6.18
N PHE A 17 -7.26 12.23 -4.84
CA PHE A 17 -6.29 11.49 -4.03
C PHE A 17 -6.45 9.98 -4.21
N TRP A 18 -7.68 9.47 -4.12
CA TRP A 18 -7.92 8.04 -4.20
C TRP A 18 -7.76 7.47 -5.61
N HIS A 19 -8.10 8.24 -6.65
CA HIS A 19 -7.81 7.87 -8.04
C HIS A 19 -6.32 7.72 -8.26
N TRP A 20 -5.56 8.74 -7.88
CA TRP A 20 -4.11 8.73 -7.98
C TRP A 20 -3.49 7.60 -7.17
N PHE A 21 -3.80 7.51 -5.87
CA PHE A 21 -3.18 6.55 -4.97
C PHE A 21 -3.49 5.10 -5.36
N ILE A 22 -4.75 4.78 -5.70
CA ILE A 22 -5.13 3.41 -6.09
C ILE A 22 -4.50 3.03 -7.42
N ALA A 23 -4.38 3.96 -8.37
CA ALA A 23 -3.71 3.69 -9.66
C ALA A 23 -2.22 3.37 -9.52
N LEU A 24 -1.57 3.76 -8.42
CA LEU A 24 -0.17 3.41 -8.13
C LEU A 24 0.00 1.97 -7.62
N LEU A 25 -1.08 1.27 -7.25
CA LEU A 25 -0.98 -0.11 -6.77
C LEU A 25 -0.63 -1.05 -7.92
N ARG A 26 0.13 -2.09 -7.61
CA ARG A 26 0.60 -3.09 -8.58
C ARG A 26 -0.45 -4.11 -9.03
N GLY A 27 -1.73 -3.75 -8.93
CA GLY A 27 -2.83 -4.60 -9.38
C GLY A 27 -2.85 -4.75 -10.90
N PHE A 28 -3.56 -5.76 -11.39
CA PHE A 28 -3.76 -5.99 -12.82
C PHE A 28 -4.98 -6.88 -13.07
N ASP A 29 -5.59 -6.73 -14.25
CA ASP A 29 -6.56 -7.69 -14.78
C ASP A 29 -5.80 -8.81 -15.51
N GLU A 30 -5.84 -10.02 -14.96
CA GLU A 30 -5.16 -11.18 -15.54
C GLU A 30 -5.80 -11.65 -16.85
N GLU A 31 -7.13 -11.52 -17.00
CA GLU A 31 -7.85 -12.01 -18.19
C GLU A 31 -7.66 -11.07 -19.38
N LYS A 32 -7.63 -9.76 -19.12
CA LYS A 32 -7.49 -8.73 -20.17
C LYS A 32 -6.06 -8.22 -20.35
N GLU A 33 -5.13 -8.65 -19.50
CA GLU A 33 -3.74 -8.18 -19.49
C GLU A 33 -3.63 -6.65 -19.33
N LEU A 34 -4.50 -6.06 -18.51
CA LEU A 34 -4.52 -4.62 -18.23
C LEU A 34 -3.83 -4.32 -16.90
N ASN A 35 -3.05 -3.25 -16.87
CA ASN A 35 -2.59 -2.66 -15.61
C ASN A 35 -3.79 -2.12 -14.82
N LEU A 36 -3.62 -1.90 -13.51
CA LEU A 36 -4.73 -1.48 -12.65
C LEU A 36 -5.37 -0.16 -13.10
N ASP A 37 -4.57 0.81 -13.52
CA ASP A 37 -5.06 2.09 -14.04
C ASP A 37 -5.93 1.85 -15.28
N GLU A 38 -5.43 1.11 -16.28
CA GLU A 38 -6.19 0.74 -17.49
C GLU A 38 -7.48 -0.02 -17.16
N ALA A 39 -7.44 -0.94 -16.20
CA ALA A 39 -8.60 -1.70 -15.75
C ALA A 39 -9.65 -0.80 -15.06
N ILE A 40 -9.21 0.19 -14.27
CA ILE A 40 -10.09 1.19 -13.66
C ILE A 40 -10.72 2.06 -14.76
N GLU A 41 -9.91 2.62 -15.67
CA GLU A 41 -10.40 3.47 -16.76
C GLU A 41 -11.44 2.74 -17.62
N GLU A 42 -11.16 1.50 -18.02
CA GLU A 42 -12.09 0.71 -18.83
C GLU A 42 -13.41 0.45 -18.08
N ARG A 43 -13.34 0.15 -16.78
CA ARG A 43 -14.53 -0.25 -16.01
C ARG A 43 -15.39 0.92 -15.58
N THR A 44 -14.77 2.04 -15.21
CA THR A 44 -15.48 3.19 -14.62
C THR A 44 -15.62 4.36 -15.60
N GLY A 45 -14.87 4.37 -16.71
CA GLY A 45 -14.78 5.50 -17.63
C GLY A 45 -14.08 6.72 -17.03
N LEU A 46 -13.28 6.53 -15.98
CA LEU A 46 -12.47 7.61 -15.40
C LEU A 46 -11.28 7.88 -16.32
N ASP A 47 -10.91 9.15 -16.47
CA ASP A 47 -9.64 9.55 -17.10
C ASP A 47 -8.66 9.87 -15.98
N LEU A 48 -7.83 8.89 -15.62
CA LEU A 48 -6.86 9.01 -14.51
C LEU A 48 -5.70 9.95 -14.85
N TYR A 49 -5.56 10.30 -16.12
CA TYR A 49 -4.54 11.20 -16.66
C TYR A 49 -5.11 12.56 -17.10
N SER A 50 -6.32 12.89 -16.65
CA SER A 50 -6.96 14.15 -16.98
C SER A 50 -6.16 15.36 -16.46
N LYS A 51 -6.32 16.51 -17.13
CA LYS A 51 -5.71 17.78 -16.71
C LYS A 51 -6.11 18.21 -15.30
N GLU A 52 -7.27 17.78 -14.83
CA GLU A 52 -7.76 18.06 -13.48
C GLU A 52 -6.96 17.27 -12.44
N ILE A 53 -6.72 15.98 -12.67
CA ILE A 53 -5.87 15.15 -11.80
C ILE A 53 -4.42 15.65 -11.85
N GLU A 54 -3.90 16.01 -13.02
CA GLU A 54 -2.56 16.58 -13.14
C GLU A 54 -2.43 17.89 -12.33
N ALA A 55 -3.40 18.80 -12.43
CA ALA A 55 -3.40 20.05 -11.68
C ALA A 55 -3.52 19.81 -10.17
N TRP A 56 -4.37 18.87 -9.75
CA TRP A 56 -4.48 18.46 -8.36
C TRP A 56 -3.15 17.89 -7.85
N TYR A 57 -2.54 16.97 -8.59
CA TYR A 57 -1.27 16.34 -8.24
C TYR A 57 -0.15 17.39 -8.06
N ARG A 58 -0.02 18.34 -9.00
CA ARG A 58 0.96 19.43 -8.90
C ARG A 58 0.73 20.34 -7.69
N SER A 59 -0.51 20.45 -7.20
CA SER A 59 -0.83 21.14 -5.95
C SER A 59 -0.53 20.29 -4.72
N PHE A 60 -0.76 18.97 -4.80
CA PHE A 60 -0.56 18.03 -3.71
C PHE A 60 0.94 17.76 -3.47
N LEU A 61 1.73 17.59 -4.54
CA LEU A 61 3.19 17.36 -4.53
C LEU A 61 3.88 18.31 -5.54
N PRO A 62 4.22 19.55 -5.13
CA PRO A 62 4.80 20.53 -6.06
C PRO A 62 6.25 20.20 -6.47
N GLU A 63 6.47 19.92 -7.75
CA GLU A 63 7.78 19.53 -8.34
C GLU A 63 8.93 20.54 -8.12
N HIS A 64 8.64 21.81 -7.83
CA HIS A 64 9.64 22.89 -7.79
C HIS A 64 10.21 23.18 -6.40
N THR A 65 10.13 22.23 -5.47
CA THR A 65 10.90 22.32 -4.23
C THR A 65 11.68 21.04 -4.05
N ASP A 66 13.01 21.12 -3.90
CA ASP A 66 13.93 19.99 -3.62
C ASP A 66 13.60 19.23 -2.30
N ARG A 67 12.42 19.48 -1.71
CA ARG A 67 11.93 18.97 -0.43
C ARG A 67 10.39 18.83 -0.42
N ALA A 68 9.74 18.64 -1.57
CA ALA A 68 8.30 18.37 -1.63
C ALA A 68 8.02 16.97 -1.06
N MET A 69 7.96 16.90 0.27
CA MET A 69 7.66 15.67 0.99
C MET A 69 6.46 15.95 1.88
N ARG A 70 5.47 15.08 1.78
CA ARG A 70 4.29 15.10 2.64
C ARG A 70 4.23 13.84 3.48
N TYR A 71 3.64 13.93 4.66
CA TYR A 71 3.64 12.81 5.58
C TYR A 71 2.27 12.61 6.23
N TYR A 72 1.92 11.33 6.34
CA TYR A 72 0.78 10.84 7.08
C TYR A 72 1.29 9.99 8.24
N HIS A 73 0.85 10.33 9.45
CA HIS A 73 1.23 9.64 10.67
C HIS A 73 0.02 8.87 11.21
N LEU A 74 0.16 7.56 11.32
CA LEU A 74 -0.83 6.65 11.84
C LEU A 74 -0.36 6.09 13.18
N ALA A 75 -0.99 6.52 14.27
CA ALA A 75 -0.74 5.95 15.59
C ALA A 75 -1.58 4.67 15.80
N ILE A 76 -0.93 3.54 16.05
CA ILE A 76 -1.60 2.25 16.32
C ILE A 76 -1.90 2.12 17.81
N HIS A 77 -0.86 2.28 18.64
CA HIS A 77 -0.96 2.43 20.08
C HIS A 77 0.27 3.16 20.62
N SER A 78 0.42 3.30 21.94
CA SER A 78 1.41 4.18 22.57
C SER A 78 2.89 3.92 22.26
N LYS A 79 3.21 2.83 21.55
CA LYS A 79 4.58 2.40 21.20
C LYS A 79 4.72 2.01 19.73
N LEU A 80 3.65 2.11 18.94
CA LEU A 80 3.65 1.64 17.57
C LEU A 80 2.93 2.64 16.66
N TYR A 81 3.62 3.05 15.61
CA TYR A 81 3.09 3.95 14.60
C TYR A 81 3.64 3.62 13.22
N ILE A 82 2.89 4.02 12.20
CA ILE A 82 3.33 4.00 10.82
C ILE A 82 3.44 5.43 10.30
N ASP A 83 4.57 5.75 9.68
CA ASP A 83 4.74 6.95 8.90
C ASP A 83 4.74 6.61 7.41
N ILE A 84 3.91 7.34 6.65
CA ILE A 84 3.85 7.25 5.20
C ILE A 84 4.37 8.58 4.64
N GLN A 85 5.43 8.52 3.83
CA GLN A 85 6.06 9.67 3.22
C GLN A 85 5.76 9.68 1.72
N PHE A 86 5.13 10.74 1.23
CA PHE A 86 4.81 10.95 -0.17
C PHE A 86 5.82 11.92 -0.77
N THR A 87 6.56 11.49 -1.79
CA THR A 87 7.42 12.33 -2.63
C THR A 87 7.01 12.20 -4.09
N PRO A 88 7.49 13.07 -5.00
CA PRO A 88 7.23 12.94 -6.43
C PRO A 88 7.74 11.64 -7.04
N GLU A 89 8.77 11.03 -6.45
CA GLU A 89 9.42 9.83 -6.96
C GLU A 89 8.85 8.53 -6.39
N GLU A 90 8.44 8.54 -5.11
CA GLU A 90 7.95 7.34 -4.43
C GLU A 90 7.12 7.65 -3.18
N ILE A 91 6.39 6.65 -2.71
CA ILE A 91 5.71 6.64 -1.41
C ILE A 91 6.43 5.66 -0.50
N ARG A 92 7.03 6.12 0.59
CA ARG A 92 7.79 5.28 1.54
C ARG A 92 7.01 5.01 2.81
N TYR A 93 7.21 3.83 3.39
CA TYR A 93 6.53 3.36 4.59
C TYR A 93 7.53 3.04 5.68
N PHE A 94 7.22 3.45 6.91
CA PHE A 94 8.06 3.21 8.08
C PHE A 94 7.21 2.72 9.25
N LEU A 95 7.68 1.69 9.95
CA LEU A 95 7.12 1.21 11.22
C LEU A 95 8.08 1.58 12.34
N ASN A 96 7.69 2.49 13.25
CA ASN A 96 8.59 3.01 14.30
C ASN A 96 9.97 3.46 13.77
N ASP A 97 9.97 4.32 12.75
CA ASP A 97 11.17 4.80 12.04
C ASP A 97 11.95 3.74 11.25
N LEU A 98 11.59 2.45 11.35
CA LEU A 98 12.19 1.39 10.56
C LEU A 98 11.52 1.33 9.19
N TYR A 99 12.32 1.40 8.13
CA TYR A 99 11.83 1.29 6.76
C TYR A 99 11.19 -0.08 6.50
N ILE A 100 9.97 -0.08 5.94
CA ILE A 100 9.22 -1.29 5.60
C ILE A 100 8.83 -1.39 4.12
N GLY A 101 9.21 -0.44 3.27
CA GLY A 101 8.97 -0.53 1.83
C GLY A 101 8.62 0.78 1.15
N ASN A 102 8.44 0.71 -0.16
CA ASN A 102 8.03 1.83 -1.00
C ASN A 102 7.05 1.41 -2.10
N ILE A 103 6.32 2.38 -2.64
CA ILE A 103 5.75 2.34 -3.99
C ILE A 103 6.57 3.31 -4.85
N GLY A 104 7.30 2.78 -5.83
CA GLY A 104 8.17 3.56 -6.70
C GLY A 104 8.88 2.69 -7.74
N GLY A 105 9.82 3.27 -8.49
CA GLY A 105 10.55 2.56 -9.54
C GLY A 105 11.40 1.38 -9.05
N HIS A 106 11.83 1.41 -7.77
CA HIS A 106 12.52 0.33 -7.09
C HIS A 106 11.65 -0.26 -5.99
N PHE A 107 10.45 -0.73 -6.37
CA PHE A 107 9.49 -1.30 -5.44
C PHE A 107 10.10 -2.40 -4.57
N GLU A 108 9.93 -2.23 -3.27
CA GLU A 108 10.20 -3.24 -2.26
C GLU A 108 9.17 -3.11 -1.14
N ALA A 109 8.84 -4.22 -0.49
CA ALA A 109 7.85 -4.24 0.57
C ALA A 109 8.19 -5.25 1.65
N TRP A 110 7.86 -4.91 2.89
CA TRP A 110 7.92 -5.84 4.01
C TRP A 110 6.94 -6.99 3.82
N PHE A 111 5.84 -6.82 3.07
CA PHE A 111 4.80 -7.83 2.88
C PHE A 111 4.25 -8.36 4.19
N LEU A 112 3.44 -7.54 4.86
CA LEU A 112 2.68 -7.89 6.04
C LEU A 112 1.77 -9.09 5.77
N SER A 113 1.76 -10.06 6.69
CA SER A 113 0.70 -11.08 6.68
C SER A 113 -0.66 -10.43 6.92
N LEU A 114 -1.75 -11.07 6.49
CA LEU A 114 -3.10 -10.55 6.71
C LEU A 114 -3.37 -10.27 8.20
N LYS A 115 -2.83 -11.09 9.11
CA LYS A 115 -2.96 -10.89 10.55
C LYS A 115 -2.23 -9.63 11.02
N GLU A 116 -0.96 -9.47 10.64
CA GLU A 116 -0.16 -8.28 10.97
C GLU A 116 -0.86 -7.01 10.44
N PHE A 117 -1.26 -7.05 9.18
CA PHE A 117 -1.94 -5.96 8.49
C PHE A 117 -3.23 -5.52 9.19
N GLN A 118 -4.06 -6.48 9.63
CA GLN A 118 -5.30 -6.17 10.35
C GLN A 118 -5.06 -5.50 11.70
N CYS A 119 -3.96 -5.81 12.38
CA CYS A 119 -3.61 -5.17 13.66
C CYS A 119 -3.02 -3.75 13.49
N LEU A 120 -2.55 -3.39 12.29
CA LEU A 120 -1.90 -2.11 11.99
C LEU A 120 -2.83 -1.04 11.42
N GLN A 121 -4.15 -1.28 11.41
CA GLN A 121 -5.12 -0.32 10.89
C GLN A 121 -6.23 -0.06 11.92
N SER A 122 -6.72 1.17 11.96
CA SER A 122 -7.82 1.58 12.84
C SER A 122 -9.05 2.05 12.07
N THR A 123 -8.87 2.47 10.81
CA THR A 123 -9.92 2.98 9.94
C THR A 123 -9.88 2.37 8.54
N ASP A 124 -10.98 2.52 7.80
CA ASP A 124 -11.05 2.14 6.38
C ASP A 124 -10.06 2.92 5.50
N LEU A 125 -9.66 4.14 5.93
CA LEU A 125 -8.65 4.94 5.26
C LEU A 125 -7.26 4.34 5.49
N ASP A 126 -6.93 4.00 6.75
CA ASP A 126 -5.65 3.35 7.11
C ASP A 126 -5.48 2.04 6.33
N PHE A 127 -6.56 1.26 6.26
CA PHE A 127 -6.60 0.01 5.51
C PHE A 127 -6.15 0.23 4.06
N LEU A 128 -6.70 1.22 3.35
CA LEU A 128 -6.35 1.44 1.95
C LEU A 128 -4.95 2.02 1.80
N LEU A 129 -4.53 2.93 2.69
CA LEU A 129 -3.17 3.50 2.66
C LEU A 129 -2.08 2.45 2.88
N LEU A 130 -2.33 1.45 3.73
CA LEU A 130 -1.36 0.39 4.01
C LEU A 130 -1.41 -0.77 3.01
N LEU A 131 -2.44 -0.81 2.15
CA LEU A 131 -2.69 -1.92 1.24
C LEU A 131 -1.47 -2.37 0.39
N PRO A 132 -0.59 -1.48 -0.10
CA PRO A 132 0.62 -1.88 -0.83
C PRO A 132 1.57 -2.78 -0.03
N MET A 133 1.49 -2.73 1.30
CA MET A 133 2.32 -3.53 2.20
C MET A 133 1.70 -4.88 2.52
N LEU A 134 0.47 -5.17 2.13
CA LEU A 134 -0.18 -6.46 2.37
C LEU A 134 0.34 -7.52 1.40
N ALA A 135 0.59 -8.72 1.92
CA ALA A 135 0.79 -9.92 1.12
C ALA A 135 -0.35 -10.91 1.34
N VAL A 136 -0.77 -11.54 0.24
CA VAL A 136 -1.94 -12.42 0.21
C VAL A 136 -1.52 -13.82 -0.22
N GLU A 137 -1.83 -14.79 0.62
CA GLU A 137 -1.70 -16.21 0.29
C GLU A 137 -2.90 -16.68 -0.54
N GLN A 138 -2.73 -17.75 -1.33
CA GLN A 138 -3.77 -18.25 -2.26
C GLN A 138 -5.08 -18.64 -1.55
N ASN A 139 -5.00 -19.11 -0.31
CA ASN A 139 -6.17 -19.45 0.50
C ASN A 139 -6.93 -18.22 1.05
N GLN A 140 -6.34 -17.02 0.96
CA GLN A 140 -6.89 -15.76 1.49
C GLN A 140 -7.56 -14.89 0.43
N LEU A 141 -7.45 -15.23 -0.86
CA LEU A 141 -7.92 -14.38 -1.97
C LEU A 141 -9.34 -13.87 -1.75
N LYS A 142 -10.29 -14.78 -1.52
CA LYS A 142 -11.70 -14.42 -1.38
C LYS A 142 -11.94 -13.42 -0.24
N VAL A 143 -11.40 -13.71 0.94
CA VAL A 143 -11.62 -12.84 2.11
C VAL A 143 -10.95 -11.48 1.92
N VAL A 144 -9.76 -11.43 1.31
CA VAL A 144 -9.08 -10.15 1.07
C VAL A 144 -9.78 -9.33 -0.01
N THR A 145 -10.25 -9.96 -1.09
CA THR A 145 -11.05 -9.28 -2.12
C THR A 145 -12.30 -8.64 -1.51
N GLU A 146 -13.05 -9.37 -0.67
CA GLU A 146 -14.23 -8.85 0.02
C GLU A 146 -13.88 -7.67 0.95
N LEU A 147 -12.76 -7.77 1.67
CA LEU A 147 -12.30 -6.69 2.56
C LEU A 147 -11.95 -5.42 1.77
N ILE A 148 -11.24 -5.53 0.65
CA ILE A 148 -10.86 -4.41 -0.20
C ILE A 148 -12.10 -3.80 -0.86
N ALA A 149 -12.96 -4.62 -1.47
CA ALA A 149 -14.19 -4.16 -2.13
C ALA A 149 -15.07 -3.33 -1.18
N LYS A 150 -15.23 -3.79 0.07
CA LYS A 150 -15.94 -3.02 1.10
C LYS A 150 -15.37 -1.62 1.29
N ARG A 151 -14.05 -1.43 1.30
CA ARG A 151 -13.42 -0.12 1.53
C ARG A 151 -13.49 0.75 0.28
N LEU A 152 -13.30 0.16 -0.89
CA LEU A 152 -13.46 0.86 -2.17
C LEU A 152 -14.86 1.45 -2.33
N SER A 153 -15.90 0.85 -1.71
CA SER A 153 -17.27 1.39 -1.77
C SER A 153 -17.44 2.77 -1.14
N ASN A 154 -16.49 3.18 -0.29
CA ASN A 154 -16.45 4.54 0.25
C ASN A 154 -16.03 5.58 -0.82
N ILE A 155 -15.33 5.16 -1.87
CA ILE A 155 -14.91 6.02 -2.99
C ILE A 155 -16.05 6.05 -4.00
N LYS A 156 -16.82 7.15 -4.03
CA LYS A 156 -18.05 7.24 -4.82
C LYS A 156 -17.89 6.89 -6.31
N SER A 157 -16.75 7.16 -6.94
CA SER A 157 -16.51 6.83 -8.35
C SER A 157 -16.31 5.34 -8.62
N PHE A 158 -16.03 4.54 -7.58
CA PHE A 158 -15.86 3.09 -7.69
C PHE A 158 -17.14 2.33 -7.33
N GLN A 159 -18.21 3.04 -6.95
CA GLN A 159 -19.46 2.41 -6.57
C GLN A 159 -20.10 1.64 -7.73
N GLY A 160 -20.41 0.36 -7.50
CA GLY A 160 -20.86 -0.58 -8.53
C GLY A 160 -19.74 -1.29 -9.29
N HIS A 161 -18.48 -0.98 -9.00
CA HIS A 161 -17.28 -1.56 -9.63
C HIS A 161 -16.26 -2.10 -8.62
N GLU A 162 -16.57 -2.04 -7.32
CA GLU A 162 -15.64 -2.30 -6.23
C GLU A 162 -15.10 -3.73 -6.25
N GLU A 163 -15.96 -4.72 -6.51
CA GLU A 163 -15.56 -6.13 -6.53
C GLU A 163 -14.56 -6.40 -7.66
N TYR A 164 -14.79 -5.80 -8.83
CA TYR A 164 -13.89 -5.93 -9.97
C TYR A 164 -12.54 -5.27 -9.66
N ILE A 165 -12.54 -4.01 -9.23
CA ILE A 165 -11.30 -3.29 -8.91
C ILE A 165 -10.55 -4.00 -7.77
N ALA A 166 -11.25 -4.50 -6.76
CA ALA A 166 -10.65 -5.26 -5.67
C ALA A 166 -9.99 -6.55 -6.17
N SER A 167 -10.60 -7.26 -7.12
CA SER A 167 -9.99 -8.46 -7.71
C SER A 167 -8.68 -8.13 -8.43
N CYS A 168 -8.65 -7.04 -9.21
CA CYS A 168 -7.44 -6.57 -9.88
C CYS A 168 -6.35 -6.17 -8.88
N ILE A 169 -6.72 -5.48 -7.79
CA ILE A 169 -5.77 -5.12 -6.73
C ILE A 169 -5.20 -6.36 -6.07
N VAL A 170 -6.04 -7.34 -5.71
CA VAL A 170 -5.59 -8.58 -5.06
C VAL A 170 -4.55 -9.32 -5.88
N ASN A 171 -4.72 -9.38 -7.22
CA ASN A 171 -3.74 -10.02 -8.11
C ASN A 171 -2.31 -9.46 -7.92
N GLY A 172 -2.18 -8.16 -7.62
CA GLY A 172 -0.90 -7.51 -7.33
C GLY A 172 -0.32 -7.77 -5.94
N LEU A 173 -1.11 -8.32 -5.02
CA LEU A 173 -0.74 -8.58 -3.62
C LEU A 173 -0.41 -10.07 -3.37
N ILE A 174 -0.67 -10.95 -4.34
CA ILE A 174 -0.44 -12.38 -4.20
C ILE A 174 1.06 -12.66 -4.09
N ILE A 175 1.44 -13.43 -3.07
CA ILE A 175 2.81 -13.95 -2.94
C ILE A 175 2.92 -15.38 -3.47
N GLN A 176 4.07 -15.68 -4.07
CA GLN A 176 4.49 -17.04 -4.39
C GLN A 176 4.97 -17.75 -3.11
N ASN A 177 4.32 -18.87 -2.81
CA ASN A 177 4.47 -19.65 -1.57
C ASN A 177 4.00 -18.89 -0.33
N ASP A 178 3.70 -19.67 0.71
CA ASP A 178 3.24 -19.16 1.98
C ASP A 178 4.39 -18.52 2.79
N PHE A 179 4.03 -17.74 3.80
CA PHE A 179 5.00 -17.30 4.79
C PHE A 179 5.63 -18.49 5.51
N TYR A 180 6.88 -18.34 5.95
CA TYR A 180 7.57 -19.34 6.77
C TYR A 180 8.21 -18.71 8.00
N LEU A 181 8.51 -19.54 9.00
CA LEU A 181 9.19 -19.12 10.21
C LEU A 181 10.67 -19.52 10.13
N ASP A 182 11.54 -18.53 10.20
CA ASP A 182 12.98 -18.69 10.40
C ASP A 182 13.32 -18.60 11.89
N GLU A 183 14.20 -19.49 12.39
CA GLU A 183 14.53 -19.56 13.81
C GLU A 183 15.31 -18.34 14.33
N ALA A 184 16.07 -17.66 13.46
CA ALA A 184 16.93 -16.55 13.86
C ALA A 184 16.20 -15.21 13.78
N VAL A 185 15.36 -15.00 12.75
CA VAL A 185 14.77 -13.68 12.48
C VAL A 185 13.25 -13.63 12.55
N GLY A 186 12.54 -14.77 12.64
CA GLY A 186 11.08 -14.81 12.70
C GLY A 186 10.41 -15.01 11.34
N VAL A 187 9.27 -14.33 11.10
CA VAL A 187 8.45 -14.57 9.90
C VAL A 187 9.13 -14.00 8.65
N CYS A 188 9.22 -14.81 7.59
CA CYS A 188 9.86 -14.50 6.32
C CYS A 188 9.01 -14.96 5.12
N ASN A 189 9.38 -14.53 3.91
CA ASN A 189 8.81 -15.02 2.66
C ASN A 189 9.89 -15.04 1.55
N HIS A 190 9.55 -15.62 0.39
CA HIS A 190 10.50 -15.78 -0.74
C HIS A 190 10.25 -14.80 -1.88
N GLN A 191 9.47 -13.74 -1.69
CA GLN A 191 9.20 -12.78 -2.76
C GLN A 191 10.44 -11.96 -3.09
N ASN A 192 10.71 -11.79 -4.39
CA ASN A 192 11.91 -11.08 -4.85
C ASN A 192 11.97 -9.62 -4.38
N HIS A 193 10.82 -8.96 -4.29
CA HIS A 193 10.71 -7.58 -3.83
C HIS A 193 10.49 -7.49 -2.31
N SER A 194 10.71 -8.57 -1.56
CA SER A 194 10.50 -8.54 -0.12
C SER A 194 11.78 -8.28 0.64
N VAL A 195 11.73 -7.27 1.51
CA VAL A 195 12.80 -7.02 2.49
C VAL A 195 12.90 -8.11 3.57
N ARG A 196 11.92 -9.05 3.65
CA ARG A 196 12.00 -10.25 4.51
C ARG A 196 12.40 -11.52 3.75
N ASN A 197 12.95 -11.39 2.55
CA ASN A 197 13.54 -12.47 1.77
C ASN A 197 15.03 -12.60 2.07
N LEU A 198 15.37 -13.52 2.97
CA LEU A 198 16.75 -13.77 3.42
C LEU A 198 17.71 -14.21 2.31
N GLN A 199 17.20 -14.76 1.20
CA GLN A 199 18.06 -15.16 0.08
C GLN A 199 18.53 -13.94 -0.73
N GLN A 200 17.72 -12.90 -0.80
CA GLN A 200 18.04 -11.65 -1.48
C GLN A 200 18.77 -10.66 -0.55
N HIS A 201 18.46 -10.72 0.75
CA HIS A 201 18.91 -9.78 1.76
C HIS A 201 19.62 -10.48 2.94
N PRO A 202 20.73 -11.20 2.72
CA PRO A 202 21.41 -11.94 3.79
C PRO A 202 22.05 -11.03 4.85
N ASP A 203 22.33 -9.77 4.50
CA ASP A 203 22.95 -8.80 5.41
C ASP A 203 21.91 -8.02 6.26
N ASP A 204 20.61 -8.14 5.95
CA ASP A 204 19.53 -7.39 6.62
C ASP A 204 18.90 -8.13 7.81
N MET A 205 19.51 -9.23 8.28
CA MET A 205 18.96 -10.07 9.35
C MET A 205 18.61 -9.29 10.62
N GLU A 206 19.46 -8.34 11.04
CA GLU A 206 19.21 -7.51 12.23
C GLU A 206 17.97 -6.61 12.05
N HIS A 207 17.78 -6.05 10.85
CA HIS A 207 16.61 -5.22 10.53
C HIS A 207 15.33 -6.06 10.52
N ILE A 208 15.38 -7.24 9.89
CA ILE A 208 14.27 -8.18 9.84
C ILE A 208 13.88 -8.63 11.25
N GLN A 209 14.86 -9.00 12.08
CA GLN A 209 14.61 -9.40 13.46
C GLN A 209 13.92 -8.29 14.26
N LYS A 210 14.40 -7.04 14.19
CA LYS A 210 13.80 -5.90 14.91
C LYS A 210 12.35 -5.65 14.50
N LEU A 211 12.06 -5.70 13.21
CA LEU A 211 10.70 -5.49 12.71
C LEU A 211 9.77 -6.64 13.11
N ASN A 212 10.23 -7.90 13.06
CA ASN A 212 9.46 -9.04 13.54
C ASN A 212 9.22 -8.97 15.07
N GLU A 213 10.21 -8.54 15.86
CA GLU A 213 10.03 -8.30 17.29
C GLU A 213 8.97 -7.23 17.56
N LEU A 214 8.96 -6.13 16.79
CA LEU A 214 7.92 -5.10 16.89
C LEU A 214 6.53 -5.62 16.51
N LEU A 215 6.42 -6.37 15.42
CA LEU A 215 5.15 -6.96 14.96
C LEU A 215 4.65 -8.10 15.85
N ASN A 216 5.49 -8.67 16.72
CA ASN A 216 5.02 -9.60 17.75
C ASN A 216 4.40 -8.90 18.96
N THR A 217 4.43 -7.56 19.02
CA THR A 217 3.80 -6.78 20.10
C THR A 217 2.33 -6.43 19.84
N ILE A 218 1.81 -6.76 18.66
CA ILE A 218 0.44 -6.48 18.20
C ILE A 218 -0.46 -7.70 18.14
#